data_AF-A0A5C3P1K3-F1
#
_entry.id   AF-A0A5C3P1K3-F1
#
_cell.length_a   1.000
_cell.length_b   1.000
_cell.length_c   1.000
_cell.angle_alpha   90.00
_cell.angle_beta   90.00
_cell.angle_gamma   90.00
#
_symmetry.space_group_name_H-M   'P 1'
#
loop_
_entity.id
_entity.type
_entity.pdbx_description
1 polymer ?
#
loop_
_entity_poly.entity_id
_entity_poly.type
_entity_poly.pdbx_seq_one_letter_code
_entity_poly.pdbx_strand_id
1 'polypeptide(L)'
;MVDGLTVHLPKWEERGWLGVANAEVLKDVVARLRARSAPTTLRWIKGHSGNQGNDGADELAKKGADAACTARLPPPPVKFLRMGASLRAITQKLAYKGIRANKAHKGDRQATDRMLDRVQQSVKYAALWKGLRKRDIPRKMRDFWWKALHDALRIGSYWKHIPGYEDRATCSHILTECEAPGQKVIWDMAGMTLTRRMFGTILGAPSIPARGEDARKKRGGRRLEMILTMEAAHLIWKLRCERVIQREGNQEQWHSDAEIRNRLLATLNKRLKMDQGLTAKRLNARGVKRGMVLDTWSVILQNRAALSEDWIGKPGVLVGMPWDPGDN
;
A
#
# COMPACT_ATOMS: atom_id res chain seq x y z
N MET A 1 18.52 -33.87 8.19
CA MET A 1 17.57 -34.69 7.41
C MET A 1 16.72 -35.57 8.33
N VAL A 2 17.33 -36.40 9.18
CA VAL A 2 16.61 -37.33 10.10
C VAL A 2 15.53 -36.62 10.91
N ASP A 3 15.86 -35.60 11.71
CA ASP A 3 14.87 -34.84 12.51
C ASP A 3 13.78 -34.19 11.66
N GLY A 4 14.11 -33.79 10.43
CA GLY A 4 13.14 -33.27 9.49
C GLY A 4 12.04 -34.29 9.18
N LEU A 5 12.42 -35.55 8.95
CA LEU A 5 11.51 -36.64 8.59
C LEU A 5 10.85 -37.29 9.81
N THR A 6 11.53 -37.34 10.96
CA THR A 6 11.06 -38.05 12.16
C THR A 6 10.36 -37.15 13.18
N VAL A 7 10.74 -35.87 13.28
CA VAL A 7 10.22 -34.94 14.31
C VAL A 7 9.35 -33.85 13.69
N HIS A 8 9.83 -33.20 12.63
CA HIS A 8 9.19 -31.99 12.10
C HIS A 8 8.11 -32.26 11.05
N LEU A 9 8.18 -33.42 10.38
CA LEU A 9 7.29 -33.78 9.27
C LEU A 9 5.79 -33.60 9.57
N PRO A 10 5.24 -34.09 10.70
CA PRO A 10 3.81 -33.94 10.97
C PRO A 10 3.36 -32.47 10.97
N LYS A 11 4.15 -31.58 11.60
CA LYS A 11 3.85 -30.14 11.65
C LYS A 11 3.98 -29.46 10.29
N TRP A 12 4.90 -29.91 9.44
CA TRP A 12 5.07 -29.38 8.08
C TRP A 12 3.90 -29.75 7.19
N GLU A 13 3.42 -31.00 7.27
CA GLU A 13 2.24 -31.45 6.54
C GLU A 13 0.96 -30.77 7.03
N GLU A 14 0.78 -30.63 8.35
CA GLU A 14 -0.36 -29.93 8.92
C GLU A 14 -0.48 -28.49 8.42
N ARG A 15 0.63 -27.81 8.17
CA ARG A 15 0.61 -26.45 7.61
C ARG A 15 0.64 -26.38 6.10
N GLY A 16 0.47 -27.51 5.41
CA GLY A 16 0.48 -27.60 3.96
C GLY A 16 1.79 -27.15 3.34
N TRP A 17 2.91 -27.40 4.01
CA TRP A 17 4.27 -27.04 3.56
C TRP A 17 4.53 -25.53 3.41
N LEU A 18 3.63 -24.67 3.91
CA LEU A 18 3.74 -23.22 3.75
C LEU A 18 4.91 -22.61 4.53
N GLY A 19 5.94 -22.17 3.79
CA GLY A 19 7.15 -21.58 4.36
C GLY A 19 8.11 -22.59 4.98
N VAL A 20 8.06 -23.84 4.51
CA VAL A 20 9.07 -24.86 4.80
C VAL A 20 10.17 -24.72 3.75
N ALA A 21 11.42 -24.55 4.20
CA ALA A 21 12.56 -24.52 3.29
C ALA A 21 12.74 -25.89 2.62
N ASN A 22 13.12 -25.90 1.34
CA ASN A 22 13.31 -27.13 0.55
C ASN A 22 12.06 -28.04 0.50
N ALA A 23 10.86 -27.45 0.59
CA ALA A 23 9.61 -28.19 0.66
C ALA A 23 9.41 -29.17 -0.50
N GLU A 24 9.79 -28.81 -1.73
CA GLU A 24 9.61 -29.69 -2.90
C GLU A 24 10.51 -30.94 -2.82
N VAL A 25 11.77 -30.79 -2.39
CA VAL A 25 12.68 -31.92 -2.18
C VAL A 25 12.20 -32.80 -1.02
N LEU A 26 11.75 -32.20 0.08
CA LEU A 26 11.24 -32.95 1.23
C LEU A 26 9.95 -33.68 0.91
N LYS A 27 9.04 -33.07 0.14
CA LYS A 27 7.83 -33.72 -0.37
C LYS A 27 8.20 -34.92 -1.24
N ASP A 28 9.18 -34.78 -2.14
CA ASP A 28 9.64 -35.92 -2.95
C ASP A 28 10.14 -37.07 -2.05
N VAL A 29 11.05 -36.78 -1.11
CA VAL A 29 11.58 -37.79 -0.17
C VAL A 29 10.46 -38.49 0.60
N VAL A 30 9.51 -37.73 1.15
CA VAL A 30 8.36 -38.27 1.92
C VAL A 30 7.46 -39.14 1.03
N ALA A 31 7.18 -38.69 -0.19
CA ALA A 31 6.37 -39.44 -1.15
C ALA A 31 7.02 -40.79 -1.46
N ARG A 32 8.33 -40.81 -1.73
CA ARG A 32 9.08 -42.04 -2.02
C ARG A 32 9.18 -42.95 -0.81
N LEU A 33 9.43 -42.42 0.39
CA LEU A 33 9.49 -43.22 1.61
C LEU A 33 8.16 -43.91 1.90
N ARG A 34 7.03 -43.20 1.74
CA ARG A 34 5.69 -43.75 1.93
C ARG A 34 5.23 -44.70 0.82
N ALA A 35 5.85 -44.63 -0.36
CA ALA A 35 5.59 -45.56 -1.45
C ALA A 35 6.22 -46.94 -1.22
N ARG A 36 7.12 -47.09 -0.24
CA ARG A 36 7.78 -48.35 0.07
C ARG A 36 6.81 -49.29 0.79
N SER A 37 6.91 -50.58 0.48
CA SER A 37 6.07 -51.64 1.08
C SER A 37 6.53 -52.06 2.48
N ALA A 38 7.78 -51.78 2.86
CA ALA A 38 8.37 -52.22 4.12
C ALA A 38 8.64 -51.04 5.08
N PRO A 39 8.56 -51.27 6.41
CA PRO A 39 8.97 -50.30 7.41
C PRO A 39 10.39 -49.79 7.14
N THR A 40 10.57 -48.47 7.15
CA THR A 40 11.87 -47.83 6.92
C THR A 40 12.31 -47.10 8.19
N THR A 41 13.42 -47.52 8.78
CA THR A 41 14.03 -46.86 9.95
C THR A 41 15.19 -45.98 9.49
N LEU A 42 15.30 -44.79 10.08
CA LEU A 42 16.38 -43.85 9.80
C LEU A 42 17.29 -43.78 11.02
N ARG A 43 18.59 -43.99 10.81
CA ARG A 43 19.62 -43.83 11.83
C ARG A 43 20.54 -42.70 11.44
N TRP A 44 20.72 -41.73 12.33
CA TRP A 44 21.76 -40.73 12.15
C TRP A 44 23.11 -41.35 12.51
N ILE A 45 24.09 -41.20 11.62
CA ILE A 45 25.47 -41.63 11.81
C ILE A 45 26.35 -40.39 11.71
N LYS A 46 27.35 -40.29 12.59
CA LYS A 46 28.33 -39.20 12.55
C LYS A 46 29.18 -39.33 11.29
N GLY A 47 29.34 -38.24 10.53
CA GLY A 47 30.20 -38.23 9.35
C GLY A 47 31.67 -38.51 9.69
N HIS A 48 32.39 -39.16 8.77
CA HIS A 48 33.80 -39.54 8.90
C HIS A 48 34.10 -40.39 10.16
N SER A 49 33.15 -41.22 10.58
CA SER A 49 33.30 -42.13 11.71
C SER A 49 33.94 -43.48 11.35
N GLY A 50 34.41 -43.64 10.11
CA GLY A 50 34.95 -44.89 9.58
C GLY A 50 33.88 -45.90 9.18
N ASN A 51 32.63 -45.46 9.00
CA ASN A 51 31.56 -46.32 8.51
C ASN A 51 31.68 -46.45 6.98
N GLN A 52 32.10 -47.63 6.52
CA GLN A 52 32.37 -47.91 5.11
C GLN A 52 31.21 -47.51 4.16
N GLY A 53 29.96 -47.75 4.56
CA GLY A 53 28.79 -47.40 3.74
C GLY A 53 28.54 -45.89 3.66
N ASN A 54 28.69 -45.18 4.78
CA ASN A 54 28.58 -43.72 4.81
C ASN A 54 29.72 -43.05 4.02
N ASP A 55 30.95 -43.52 4.21
CA ASP A 55 32.13 -42.93 3.59
C ASP A 55 32.12 -43.17 2.07
N GLY A 56 31.68 -44.36 1.62
CA GLY A 56 31.44 -44.63 0.21
C GLY A 56 30.32 -43.77 -0.40
N ALA A 57 29.25 -43.50 0.36
CA ALA A 57 28.19 -42.60 -0.08
C ALA A 57 28.66 -41.13 -0.20
N ASP A 58 29.53 -40.68 0.71
CA ASP A 58 30.16 -39.35 0.65
C ASP A 58 31.06 -39.20 -0.58
N GLU A 59 31.85 -40.24 -0.91
CA GLU A 59 32.67 -40.25 -2.13
C GLU A 59 31.81 -40.20 -3.40
N LEU A 60 30.72 -40.98 -3.45
CA LEU A 60 29.79 -40.95 -4.59
C LEU A 60 29.07 -39.60 -4.70
N ALA A 61 28.72 -38.96 -3.58
CA ALA A 61 28.12 -37.63 -3.59
C ALA A 61 29.08 -36.57 -4.15
N LYS A 62 30.37 -36.64 -3.83
CA LYS A 62 31.41 -35.77 -4.42
C LYS A 62 31.53 -35.97 -5.92
N LYS A 63 31.66 -37.22 -6.37
CA LYS A 63 31.69 -37.56 -7.80
C LYS A 63 30.45 -37.05 -8.53
N GLY A 64 29.27 -37.14 -7.91
CA GLY A 64 28.02 -36.63 -8.46
C GLY A 64 27.95 -35.11 -8.51
N ALA A 65 28.57 -34.40 -7.57
CA ALA A 65 28.65 -32.93 -7.56
C ALA A 65 29.57 -32.41 -8.68
N ASP A 66 30.65 -33.13 -8.99
CA ASP A 66 31.62 -32.77 -10.02
C ASP A 66 31.19 -33.21 -11.45
N ALA A 67 30.16 -34.05 -11.56
CA ALA A 67 29.69 -34.56 -12.84
C ALA A 67 28.93 -33.49 -13.65
N ALA A 68 29.25 -33.37 -14.94
CA ALA A 68 28.64 -32.40 -15.85
C ALA A 68 27.13 -32.65 -16.12
N CYS A 69 26.65 -33.86 -15.87
CA CYS A 69 25.24 -34.23 -16.06
C CYS A 69 24.75 -35.09 -14.89
N THR A 70 23.74 -34.61 -14.18
CA THR A 70 23.11 -35.33 -13.07
C THR A 70 21.97 -36.21 -13.58
N ALA A 71 21.96 -37.49 -13.21
CA ALA A 71 20.83 -38.38 -13.48
C ALA A 71 19.54 -37.85 -12.84
N ARG A 72 18.45 -37.78 -13.61
CA ARG A 72 17.15 -37.33 -13.11
C ARG A 72 16.39 -38.50 -12.50
N LEU A 73 15.89 -38.31 -11.28
CA LEU A 73 14.96 -39.26 -10.67
C LEU A 73 13.61 -39.24 -11.42
N PRO A 74 12.88 -40.38 -11.47
CA PRO A 74 11.53 -40.40 -12.01
C PRO A 74 10.61 -39.51 -11.16
N PRO A 75 9.48 -39.01 -11.70
CA PRO A 75 8.57 -38.14 -10.95
C PRO A 75 8.16 -38.71 -9.58
N PRO A 76 8.04 -37.89 -8.52
CA PRO A 76 7.65 -38.36 -7.20
C PRO A 76 6.22 -38.94 -7.21
N PRO A 77 5.95 -39.98 -6.41
CA PRO A 77 4.61 -40.56 -6.31
C PRO A 77 3.70 -39.69 -5.40
N VAL A 78 3.24 -38.55 -5.93
CA VAL A 78 2.52 -37.49 -5.18
C VAL A 78 1.26 -37.95 -4.45
N LYS A 79 0.67 -39.08 -4.83
CA LYS A 79 -0.50 -39.68 -4.15
C LYS A 79 -0.27 -40.01 -2.67
N PHE A 80 0.99 -40.15 -2.25
CA PHE A 80 1.35 -40.42 -0.84
C PHE A 80 1.58 -39.14 -0.01
N LEU A 81 1.32 -37.97 -0.59
CA LEU A 81 1.44 -36.68 0.08
C LEU A 81 0.10 -36.15 0.55
N ARG A 82 0.12 -35.52 1.74
CA ARG A 82 -0.99 -34.70 2.21
C ARG A 82 -0.95 -33.36 1.48
N MET A 83 -2.06 -33.01 0.85
CA MET A 83 -2.21 -31.77 0.09
C MET A 83 -2.93 -30.71 0.92
N GLY A 84 -2.42 -29.47 0.86
CA GLY A 84 -3.00 -28.34 1.57
C GLY A 84 -2.74 -28.34 3.08
N ALA A 85 -3.14 -27.25 3.74
CA ALA A 85 -3.06 -27.14 5.19
C ALA A 85 -4.25 -27.83 5.85
N SER A 86 -4.00 -28.53 6.95
CA SER A 86 -5.03 -29.16 7.78
C SER A 86 -6.00 -28.13 8.35
N LEU A 87 -7.31 -28.36 8.19
CA LEU A 87 -8.35 -27.50 8.75
C LEU A 87 -8.29 -27.40 10.28
N ARG A 88 -7.84 -28.47 10.96
CA ARG A 88 -7.69 -28.47 12.42
C ARG A 88 -6.56 -27.54 12.89
N ALA A 89 -5.49 -27.43 12.11
CA ALA A 89 -4.29 -26.67 12.47
C ALA A 89 -4.20 -25.30 11.77
N ILE A 90 -5.16 -24.98 10.89
CA ILE A 90 -5.13 -23.75 10.11
C ILE A 90 -5.42 -22.54 10.99
N THR A 91 -4.61 -21.51 10.84
CA THR A 91 -4.84 -20.19 11.44
C THR A 91 -5.14 -19.19 10.35
N GLN A 92 -5.81 -18.08 10.66
CA GLN A 92 -6.05 -17.00 9.69
C GLN A 92 -4.73 -16.54 9.02
N LYS A 93 -3.64 -16.44 9.80
CA LYS A 93 -2.30 -16.10 9.29
C LYS A 93 -1.80 -17.13 8.27
N LEU A 94 -1.97 -18.43 8.56
CA LEU A 94 -1.56 -19.50 7.66
C LEU A 94 -2.41 -19.55 6.39
N ALA A 95 -3.73 -19.46 6.53
CA ALA A 95 -4.67 -19.39 5.41
C ALA A 95 -4.35 -18.22 4.48
N TYR A 96 -4.12 -17.03 5.05
CA TYR A 96 -3.73 -15.84 4.29
C TYR A 96 -2.41 -16.04 3.55
N LYS A 97 -1.41 -16.67 4.19
CA LYS A 97 -0.12 -16.99 3.54
C LYS A 97 -0.32 -17.95 2.36
N GLY A 98 -1.15 -18.98 2.52
CA GLY A 98 -1.48 -19.94 1.44
C GLY A 98 -2.19 -19.27 0.27
N ILE A 99 -3.22 -18.47 0.54
CA ILE A 99 -3.93 -17.70 -0.49
C ILE A 99 -2.97 -16.76 -1.22
N ARG A 100 -2.06 -16.09 -0.50
CA ARG A 100 -1.06 -15.20 -1.11
C ARG A 100 -0.07 -15.95 -1.98
N ALA A 101 0.43 -17.10 -1.55
CA ALA A 101 1.33 -17.94 -2.35
C ALA A 101 0.64 -18.38 -3.65
N ASN A 102 -0.61 -18.85 -3.57
CA ASN A 102 -1.38 -19.25 -4.75
C ASN A 102 -1.70 -18.05 -5.67
N LYS A 103 -1.95 -16.86 -5.11
CA LYS A 103 -2.20 -15.65 -5.90
C LYS A 103 -0.95 -15.03 -6.50
N ALA A 104 0.24 -15.26 -5.93
CA ALA A 104 1.50 -14.80 -6.49
C ALA A 104 1.77 -15.41 -7.88
N HIS A 105 1.21 -16.58 -8.16
CA HIS A 105 1.25 -17.21 -9.47
C HIS A 105 0.31 -16.59 -10.52
N LYS A 106 -0.56 -15.63 -10.17
CA LYS A 106 -1.57 -15.06 -11.08
C LYS A 106 -1.06 -13.91 -11.97
N GLY A 107 0.25 -13.80 -12.19
CA GLY A 107 0.87 -12.84 -13.12
C GLY A 107 0.93 -11.39 -12.62
N ASP A 108 1.63 -10.57 -13.39
CA ASP A 108 1.87 -9.15 -13.11
C ASP A 108 0.59 -8.32 -13.22
N ARG A 109 0.46 -7.31 -12.35
CA ARG A 109 -0.70 -6.42 -12.33
C ARG A 109 -0.42 -5.23 -13.23
N GLN A 110 -0.52 -5.44 -14.54
CA GLN A 110 -0.20 -4.42 -15.55
C GLN A 110 -0.82 -3.03 -15.29
N ALA A 111 -2.07 -2.97 -14.79
CA ALA A 111 -2.69 -1.69 -14.44
C ALA A 111 -1.99 -0.99 -13.26
N THR A 112 -1.58 -1.74 -12.25
CA THR A 112 -0.78 -1.23 -11.13
C THR A 112 0.61 -0.80 -11.60
N ASP A 113 1.26 -1.58 -12.45
CA ASP A 113 2.60 -1.27 -12.95
C ASP A 113 2.60 0.03 -13.77
N ARG A 114 1.65 0.19 -14.71
CA ARG A 114 1.48 1.45 -15.46
C ARG A 114 1.26 2.67 -14.55
N MET A 115 0.48 2.51 -13.47
CA MET A 115 0.25 3.61 -12.52
C MET A 115 1.49 3.93 -11.71
N LEU A 116 2.25 2.91 -11.30
CA LEU A 116 3.50 3.07 -10.59
C LEU A 116 4.56 3.74 -11.46
N ASP A 117 4.68 3.38 -12.73
CA ASP A 117 5.60 4.01 -13.68
C ASP A 117 5.32 5.50 -13.83
N ARG A 118 4.05 5.89 -13.96
CA ARG A 118 3.64 7.31 -14.01
C ARG A 118 4.01 8.07 -12.74
N VAL A 119 3.88 7.44 -11.57
CA VAL A 119 4.23 8.07 -10.28
C VAL A 119 5.74 8.11 -10.08
N GLN A 120 6.46 7.12 -10.60
CA GLN A 120 7.91 6.99 -10.47
C GLN A 120 8.69 8.09 -11.20
N GLN A 121 8.08 8.73 -12.20
CA GLN A 121 8.61 9.95 -12.81
C GLN A 121 8.81 11.10 -11.80
N SER A 122 8.05 11.11 -10.70
CA SER A 122 8.10 12.17 -9.68
C SER A 122 8.67 11.69 -8.34
N VAL A 123 8.56 10.40 -8.01
CA VAL A 123 8.94 9.85 -6.69
C VAL A 123 9.51 8.44 -6.78
N LYS A 124 10.60 8.15 -6.04
CA LYS A 124 11.18 6.79 -5.97
C LYS A 124 10.17 5.76 -5.41
N TYR A 125 10.06 4.60 -6.06
CA TYR A 125 9.13 3.51 -5.71
C TYR A 125 9.17 3.11 -4.23
N ALA A 126 10.36 2.84 -3.69
CA ALA A 126 10.52 2.40 -2.29
C ALA A 126 10.04 3.44 -1.26
N ALA A 127 10.02 4.72 -1.63
CA ALA A 127 9.51 5.80 -0.79
C ALA A 127 7.98 5.85 -0.81
N LEU A 128 7.33 5.47 -1.93
CA LEU A 128 5.89 5.58 -2.14
C LEU A 128 5.08 4.85 -1.05
N TRP A 129 5.35 3.55 -0.87
CA TRP A 129 4.62 2.72 0.08
C TRP A 129 4.92 3.07 1.54
N LYS A 130 6.15 3.50 1.84
CA LYS A 130 6.52 3.98 3.17
C LYS A 130 5.81 5.29 3.50
N GLY A 131 5.71 6.21 2.53
CA GLY A 131 5.01 7.49 2.70
C GLY A 131 3.53 7.31 2.99
N LEU A 132 2.84 6.38 2.31
CA LEU A 132 1.44 6.06 2.60
C LEU A 132 1.20 5.51 4.01
N ARG A 133 2.22 4.94 4.66
CA ARG A 133 2.10 4.41 6.03
C ARG A 133 2.38 5.46 7.10
N LYS A 134 2.68 6.70 6.74
CA LYS A 134 2.87 7.80 7.70
C LYS A 134 1.66 7.94 8.62
N ARG A 135 1.94 8.17 9.91
CA ARG A 135 0.92 8.29 10.96
C ARG A 135 -0.05 9.44 10.70
N ASP A 136 0.43 10.49 10.04
CA ASP A 136 -0.37 11.67 9.69
C ASP A 136 -1.46 11.38 8.65
N ILE A 137 -1.46 10.22 7.98
CA ILE A 137 -2.44 9.93 6.93
C ILE A 137 -3.64 9.14 7.50
N PRO A 138 -4.87 9.66 7.42
CA PRO A 138 -6.07 8.94 7.82
C PRO A 138 -6.21 7.59 7.11
N ARG A 139 -6.84 6.61 7.76
CA ARG A 139 -7.11 5.29 7.14
C ARG A 139 -7.89 5.41 5.82
N LYS A 140 -8.91 6.27 5.79
CA LYS A 140 -9.70 6.54 4.57
C LYS A 140 -8.85 7.05 3.41
N MET A 141 -7.89 7.94 3.70
CA MET A 141 -6.96 8.44 2.68
C MET A 141 -5.99 7.37 2.20
N ARG A 142 -5.51 6.51 3.10
CA ARG A 142 -4.65 5.37 2.70
C ARG A 142 -5.38 4.41 1.77
N ASP A 143 -6.65 4.12 2.04
CA ASP A 143 -7.48 3.29 1.17
C ASP A 143 -7.68 3.94 -0.21
N PHE A 144 -8.05 5.23 -0.23
CA PHE A 144 -8.22 5.96 -1.48
C PHE A 144 -6.93 6.03 -2.31
N TRP A 145 -5.79 6.38 -1.70
CA TRP A 145 -4.48 6.39 -2.39
C TRP A 145 -4.08 5.01 -2.88
N TRP A 146 -4.30 3.96 -2.07
CA TRP A 146 -4.01 2.60 -2.48
C TRP A 146 -4.83 2.22 -3.71
N LYS A 147 -6.14 2.53 -3.72
CA LYS A 147 -7.00 2.30 -4.89
C LYS A 147 -6.55 3.12 -6.09
N ALA A 148 -6.16 4.38 -5.90
CA ALA A 148 -5.64 5.23 -6.96
C ALA A 148 -4.40 4.61 -7.61
N LEU A 149 -3.42 4.18 -6.82
CA LEU A 149 -2.17 3.57 -7.30
C LEU A 149 -2.36 2.22 -7.99
N HIS A 150 -3.50 1.55 -7.78
CA HIS A 150 -3.84 0.27 -8.41
C HIS A 150 -4.86 0.41 -9.54
N ASP A 151 -5.16 1.64 -9.98
CA ASP A 151 -6.20 1.92 -10.99
C ASP A 151 -7.59 1.38 -10.61
N ALA A 152 -7.89 1.35 -9.31
CA ALA A 152 -9.09 0.73 -8.74
C ALA A 152 -10.19 1.75 -8.37
N LEU A 153 -10.07 3.00 -8.81
CA LEU A 153 -11.04 4.07 -8.53
C LEU A 153 -12.25 4.08 -9.47
N ARG A 154 -12.30 3.15 -10.44
CA ARG A 154 -13.39 3.03 -11.44
C ARG A 154 -13.65 4.37 -12.12
N ILE A 155 -12.63 4.90 -12.80
CA ILE A 155 -12.68 6.14 -13.57
C ILE A 155 -12.29 5.86 -15.02
N GLY A 156 -12.73 6.72 -15.95
CA GLY A 156 -12.26 6.65 -17.34
C GLY A 156 -12.62 5.33 -18.03
N SER A 157 -11.61 4.69 -18.62
CA SER A 157 -11.74 3.48 -19.45
C SER A 157 -12.43 2.31 -18.77
N TYR A 158 -12.44 2.25 -17.44
CA TYR A 158 -13.17 1.22 -16.69
C TYR A 158 -14.64 1.12 -17.12
N TRP A 159 -15.30 2.26 -17.42
CA TRP A 159 -16.71 2.29 -17.78
C TRP A 159 -17.00 2.00 -19.26
N LYS A 160 -15.99 2.09 -20.13
CA LYS A 160 -16.17 1.94 -21.60
C LYS A 160 -16.69 0.57 -22.04
N HIS A 161 -16.54 -0.45 -21.18
CA HIS A 161 -16.89 -1.83 -21.50
C HIS A 161 -18.08 -2.34 -20.67
N ILE A 162 -18.79 -1.44 -19.99
CA ILE A 162 -19.95 -1.79 -19.16
C ILE A 162 -21.20 -1.28 -19.87
N PRO A 163 -22.02 -2.17 -20.45
CA PRO A 163 -23.25 -1.81 -21.16
C PRO A 163 -24.18 -0.92 -20.32
N GLY A 164 -24.61 0.21 -20.89
CA GLY A 164 -25.53 1.17 -20.27
C GLY A 164 -24.87 2.14 -19.28
N TYR A 165 -23.54 2.14 -19.20
CA TYR A 165 -22.78 3.02 -18.29
C TYR A 165 -21.57 3.68 -18.95
N GLU A 166 -21.45 3.59 -20.28
CA GLU A 166 -20.32 4.09 -21.06
C GLU A 166 -20.12 5.60 -20.90
N ASP A 167 -21.21 6.36 -20.72
CA ASP A 167 -21.17 7.81 -20.46
C ASP A 167 -20.41 8.17 -19.18
N ARG A 168 -20.29 7.20 -18.25
CA ARG A 168 -19.47 7.35 -17.05
C ARG A 168 -17.98 7.22 -17.33
N ALA A 169 -17.53 6.96 -18.56
CA ALA A 169 -16.13 6.97 -18.93
C ALA A 169 -15.54 8.38 -19.07
N THR A 170 -16.37 9.41 -18.95
CA THR A 170 -15.96 10.81 -18.97
C THR A 170 -14.97 11.15 -17.85
N CYS A 171 -14.04 12.07 -18.16
CA CYS A 171 -13.01 12.59 -17.26
C CYS A 171 -12.06 11.49 -16.72
N SER A 172 -11.18 10.92 -17.56
CA SER A 172 -10.09 10.02 -17.11
C SER A 172 -8.93 10.78 -16.44
N HIS A 173 -8.81 12.08 -16.71
CA HIS A 173 -7.76 12.99 -16.23
C HIS A 173 -8.22 13.83 -15.02
N ILE A 174 -9.19 13.36 -14.22
CA ILE A 174 -9.86 14.16 -13.17
C ILE A 174 -8.94 14.95 -12.26
N LEU A 175 -7.75 14.43 -11.96
CA LEU A 175 -6.80 15.09 -11.06
C LEU A 175 -5.92 16.14 -11.75
N THR A 176 -5.78 16.10 -13.08
CA THR A 176 -4.81 16.93 -13.83
C THR A 176 -5.47 17.91 -14.80
N GLU A 177 -6.26 17.45 -15.77
CA GLU A 177 -6.68 18.26 -16.94
C GLU A 177 -8.21 18.38 -17.09
N CYS A 178 -8.97 18.25 -15.99
CA CYS A 178 -10.43 18.18 -16.07
C CYS A 178 -11.08 19.56 -16.12
N GLU A 179 -11.82 19.82 -17.19
CA GLU A 179 -12.57 21.06 -17.39
C GLU A 179 -13.87 21.13 -16.59
N ALA A 180 -14.38 19.98 -16.12
CA ALA A 180 -15.60 19.95 -15.33
C ALA A 180 -15.42 20.74 -14.00
N PRO A 181 -16.48 21.40 -13.48
CA PRO A 181 -16.38 22.29 -12.34
C PRO A 181 -15.68 21.67 -11.13
N GLY A 182 -14.89 22.50 -10.46
CA GLY A 182 -14.31 22.22 -9.17
C GLY A 182 -12.87 21.75 -9.16
N GLN A 183 -12.35 21.09 -10.20
CA GLN A 183 -10.93 20.69 -10.19
C GLN A 183 -10.01 21.92 -10.12
N LYS A 184 -10.17 22.86 -11.08
CA LYS A 184 -9.41 24.11 -11.12
C LYS A 184 -9.58 24.90 -9.82
N VAL A 185 -10.82 25.13 -9.39
CA VAL A 185 -11.14 25.87 -8.15
C VAL A 185 -10.46 25.25 -6.93
N ILE A 186 -10.51 23.93 -6.76
CA ILE A 186 -9.88 23.25 -5.64
C ILE A 186 -8.36 23.39 -5.69
N TRP A 187 -7.74 23.24 -6.87
CA TRP A 187 -6.29 23.37 -6.99
C TRP A 187 -5.79 24.80 -6.81
N ASP A 188 -6.54 25.78 -7.28
CA ASP A 188 -6.25 27.19 -7.09
C ASP A 188 -6.33 27.54 -5.59
N MET A 189 -7.40 27.10 -4.91
CA MET A 189 -7.53 27.27 -3.46
C MET A 189 -6.43 26.56 -2.66
N ALA A 190 -6.00 25.38 -3.09
CA ALA A 190 -4.93 24.62 -2.43
C ALA A 190 -3.53 25.19 -2.70
N GLY A 191 -3.40 26.25 -3.51
CA GLY A 191 -2.12 26.87 -3.87
C GLY A 191 -1.21 25.97 -4.70
N MET A 192 -1.79 25.07 -5.50
CA MET A 192 -1.01 24.14 -6.33
C MET A 192 -0.75 24.72 -7.72
N THR A 193 0.52 24.98 -8.04
CA THR A 193 0.98 25.40 -9.38
C THR A 193 0.78 24.31 -10.43
N LEU A 194 0.75 24.68 -11.71
CA LEU A 194 0.59 23.73 -12.83
C LEU A 194 1.62 22.59 -12.80
N THR A 195 2.88 22.90 -12.51
CA THR A 195 3.96 21.89 -12.37
C THR A 195 3.72 20.90 -11.22
N ARG A 196 2.99 21.32 -10.18
CA ARG A 196 2.61 20.45 -9.06
C ARG A 196 1.33 19.65 -9.32
N ARG A 197 0.54 20.01 -10.34
CA ARG A 197 -0.67 19.28 -10.77
C ARG A 197 -0.36 18.05 -11.64
N MET A 198 0.90 17.69 -11.82
CA MET A 198 1.27 16.45 -12.49
C MET A 198 0.79 15.23 -11.69
N PHE A 199 0.30 14.22 -12.41
CA PHE A 199 -0.27 13.00 -11.82
C PHE A 199 0.67 12.33 -10.80
N GLY A 200 1.95 12.21 -11.16
CA GLY A 200 2.97 11.61 -10.29
C GLY A 200 3.24 12.44 -9.03
N THR A 201 3.23 13.77 -9.13
CA THR A 201 3.39 14.67 -7.99
C THR A 201 2.21 14.57 -7.02
N ILE A 202 0.97 14.49 -7.54
CA ILE A 202 -0.25 14.37 -6.74
C ILE A 202 -0.27 13.03 -5.97
N LEU A 203 -0.16 11.90 -6.68
CA LEU A 203 -0.21 10.58 -6.04
C LEU A 203 1.06 10.26 -5.23
N GLY A 204 2.19 10.87 -5.60
CA GLY A 204 3.45 10.80 -4.87
C GLY A 204 3.55 11.74 -3.67
N ALA A 205 2.59 12.65 -3.46
CA ALA A 205 2.65 13.69 -2.43
C ALA A 205 2.99 13.19 -1.01
N PRO A 206 2.49 12.03 -0.52
CA PRO A 206 2.89 11.44 0.76
C PRO A 206 4.38 11.14 0.91
N SER A 207 5.11 11.08 -0.20
CA SER A 207 6.42 10.45 -0.30
C SER A 207 7.51 11.39 -0.84
N ILE A 208 7.13 12.59 -1.31
CA ILE A 208 8.09 13.62 -1.72
C ILE A 208 8.84 14.13 -0.46
N PRO A 209 10.19 14.01 -0.42
CA PRO A 209 10.99 14.48 0.70
C PRO A 209 11.07 16.02 0.72
N ALA A 210 11.37 16.60 1.89
CA ALA A 210 11.79 18.00 1.95
C ALA A 210 13.16 18.13 1.25
N ARG A 211 13.32 19.09 0.34
CA ARG A 211 14.61 19.41 -0.28
C ARG A 211 15.36 20.45 0.57
N GLY A 212 16.68 20.29 0.71
CA GLY A 212 17.59 21.29 1.31
C GLY A 212 17.84 21.16 2.83
N GLU A 213 18.80 21.95 3.33
CA GLU A 213 19.30 21.96 4.72
C GLU A 213 18.23 22.36 5.76
N ASP A 214 17.15 23.03 5.35
CA ASP A 214 16.04 23.49 6.20
C ASP A 214 14.93 22.44 6.47
N ALA A 215 15.18 21.16 6.18
CA ALA A 215 14.18 20.10 6.27
C ALA A 215 13.47 19.98 7.64
N ARG A 216 14.15 20.36 8.74
CA ARG A 216 13.53 20.44 10.09
C ARG A 216 12.66 21.68 10.26
N LYS A 217 13.08 22.85 9.77
CA LYS A 217 12.35 24.12 9.89
C LYS A 217 11.09 24.16 9.02
N LYS A 218 11.06 23.41 7.90
CA LYS A 218 9.92 23.36 6.96
C LYS A 218 8.97 22.17 7.19
N ARG A 219 9.05 21.49 8.34
CA ARG A 219 8.28 20.25 8.59
C ARG A 219 6.76 20.49 8.66
N GLY A 220 6.32 21.58 9.29
CA GLY A 220 4.91 21.96 9.36
C GLY A 220 4.34 22.29 7.98
N GLY A 221 4.99 23.18 7.22
CA GLY A 221 4.60 23.52 5.85
C GLY A 221 4.56 22.31 4.91
N ARG A 222 5.52 21.39 5.01
CA ARG A 222 5.52 20.15 4.21
C ARG A 222 4.37 19.21 4.59
N ARG A 223 4.04 19.12 5.88
CA ARG A 223 2.88 18.37 6.36
C ARG A 223 1.59 19.00 5.85
N LEU A 224 1.51 20.33 5.83
CA LEU A 224 0.38 21.06 5.29
C LEU A 224 0.20 20.80 3.79
N GLU A 225 1.26 20.94 3.00
CA GLU A 225 1.24 20.70 1.56
C GLU A 225 0.74 19.28 1.25
N MET A 226 1.26 18.27 1.96
CA MET A 226 0.77 16.90 1.85
C MET A 226 -0.72 16.79 2.18
N ILE A 227 -1.19 17.40 3.27
CA ILE A 227 -2.62 17.37 3.66
C ILE A 227 -3.47 18.05 2.58
N LEU A 228 -3.08 19.23 2.10
CA LEU A 228 -3.79 19.99 1.09
C LEU A 228 -3.92 19.19 -0.21
N THR A 229 -2.80 18.67 -0.74
CA THR A 229 -2.83 17.83 -1.95
C THR A 229 -3.71 16.61 -1.76
N MET A 230 -3.65 15.97 -0.58
CA MET A 230 -4.41 14.75 -0.35
C MET A 230 -5.92 15.00 -0.23
N GLU A 231 -6.32 16.00 0.57
CA GLU A 231 -7.72 16.36 0.75
C GLU A 231 -8.34 16.89 -0.55
N ALA A 232 -7.59 17.70 -1.30
CA ALA A 232 -8.00 18.22 -2.60
C ALA A 232 -8.25 17.11 -3.62
N ALA A 233 -7.28 16.21 -3.87
CA ALA A 233 -7.45 15.13 -4.85
C ALA A 233 -8.62 14.19 -4.50
N HIS A 234 -8.80 13.88 -3.22
CA HIS A 234 -9.92 13.07 -2.78
C HIS A 234 -11.27 13.81 -2.91
N LEU A 235 -11.33 15.12 -2.65
CA LEU A 235 -12.52 15.92 -2.87
C LEU A 235 -12.87 16.02 -4.36
N ILE A 236 -11.88 16.25 -5.24
CA ILE A 236 -12.06 16.26 -6.70
C ILE A 236 -12.68 14.95 -7.17
N TRP A 237 -12.14 13.81 -6.72
CA TRP A 237 -12.71 12.50 -7.03
C TRP A 237 -14.14 12.35 -6.54
N LYS A 238 -14.46 12.78 -5.31
CA LYS A 238 -15.83 12.73 -4.78
C LYS A 238 -16.79 13.57 -5.60
N LEU A 239 -16.44 14.82 -5.90
CA LEU A 239 -17.29 15.72 -6.69
C LEU A 239 -17.57 15.11 -8.06
N ARG A 240 -16.57 14.47 -8.68
CA ARG A 240 -16.78 13.72 -9.92
C ARG A 240 -17.75 12.55 -9.72
N CYS A 241 -17.59 11.75 -8.66
CA CYS A 241 -18.52 10.65 -8.38
C CYS A 241 -19.95 11.16 -8.19
N GLU A 242 -20.14 12.27 -7.49
CA GLU A 242 -21.46 12.89 -7.34
C GLU A 242 -22.03 13.32 -8.70
N ARG A 243 -21.26 14.04 -9.52
CA ARG A 243 -21.69 14.47 -10.87
C ARG A 243 -22.06 13.30 -11.77
N VAL A 244 -21.18 12.31 -11.90
CA VAL A 244 -21.30 11.24 -12.90
C VAL A 244 -22.22 10.10 -12.44
N ILE A 245 -22.30 9.84 -11.14
CA ILE A 245 -23.03 8.69 -10.60
C ILE A 245 -24.32 9.13 -9.91
N GLN A 246 -24.28 10.12 -9.01
CA GLN A 246 -25.47 10.51 -8.24
C GLN A 246 -26.38 11.47 -9.00
N ARG A 247 -25.82 12.35 -9.83
CA ARG A 247 -26.54 13.32 -10.65
C ARG A 247 -26.64 12.91 -12.11
N GLU A 248 -26.25 11.67 -12.43
CA GLU A 248 -26.37 11.05 -13.76
C GLU A 248 -25.76 11.88 -14.90
N GLY A 249 -24.75 12.70 -14.61
CA GLY A 249 -24.13 13.58 -15.60
C GLY A 249 -24.92 14.86 -15.92
N ASN A 250 -26.08 15.09 -15.29
CA ASN A 250 -26.89 16.28 -15.52
C ASN A 250 -26.14 17.57 -15.15
N GLN A 251 -25.85 18.40 -16.15
CA GLN A 251 -25.05 19.62 -16.03
C GLN A 251 -25.74 20.73 -15.23
N GLU A 252 -27.06 20.82 -15.30
CA GLU A 252 -27.84 21.82 -14.54
C GLU A 252 -27.74 21.60 -13.04
N GLN A 253 -27.51 20.35 -12.65
CA GLN A 253 -27.30 19.98 -11.26
C GLN A 253 -25.83 20.03 -10.87
N TRP A 254 -24.89 20.57 -11.67
CA TRP A 254 -23.49 20.62 -11.25
C TRP A 254 -23.25 21.57 -10.08
N HIS A 255 -22.25 21.25 -9.27
CA HIS A 255 -21.89 22.04 -8.08
C HIS A 255 -21.43 23.43 -8.49
N SER A 256 -21.91 24.46 -7.79
CA SER A 256 -21.43 25.82 -7.96
C SER A 256 -20.03 26.00 -7.36
N ASP A 257 -19.29 26.99 -7.83
CA ASP A 257 -17.98 27.34 -7.27
C ASP A 257 -18.05 27.64 -5.78
N ALA A 258 -19.10 28.35 -5.33
CA ALA A 258 -19.32 28.63 -3.91
C ALA A 258 -19.50 27.35 -3.09
N GLU A 259 -20.29 26.39 -3.58
CA GLU A 259 -20.47 25.08 -2.93
C GLU A 259 -19.13 24.32 -2.85
N ILE A 260 -18.36 24.31 -3.93
CA ILE A 260 -17.07 23.62 -4.00
C ILE A 260 -16.08 24.22 -2.99
N ARG A 261 -15.96 25.56 -2.95
CA ARG A 261 -15.10 26.28 -1.99
C ARG A 261 -15.48 25.94 -0.56
N ASN A 262 -16.78 25.98 -0.24
CA ASN A 262 -17.30 25.65 1.10
C ASN A 262 -17.02 24.20 1.49
N ARG A 263 -17.15 23.24 0.56
CA ARG A 263 -16.82 21.83 0.80
C ARG A 263 -15.33 21.61 1.08
N LEU A 264 -14.45 22.33 0.39
CA LEU A 264 -13.01 22.27 0.65
C LEU A 264 -12.69 22.85 2.04
N LEU A 265 -13.20 24.05 2.36
CA LEU A 265 -13.02 24.65 3.68
C LEU A 265 -13.57 23.76 4.79
N ALA A 266 -14.76 23.17 4.63
CA ALA A 266 -15.32 22.23 5.58
C ALA A 266 -14.45 20.99 5.79
N THR A 267 -13.86 20.46 4.71
CA THR A 267 -12.95 19.30 4.75
C THR A 267 -11.66 19.64 5.52
N LEU A 268 -11.05 20.79 5.24
CA LEU A 268 -9.83 21.25 5.92
C LEU A 268 -10.09 21.61 7.38
N ASN A 269 -11.21 22.27 7.69
CA ASN A 269 -11.62 22.56 9.06
C ASN A 269 -11.87 21.28 9.88
N LYS A 270 -12.47 20.26 9.28
CA LYS A 270 -12.63 18.95 9.93
C LYS A 270 -11.27 18.31 10.22
N ARG A 271 -10.33 18.44 9.29
CA ARG A 271 -8.96 17.92 9.44
C ARG A 271 -8.18 18.66 10.53
N LEU A 272 -8.27 19.99 10.57
CA LEU A 272 -7.72 20.85 11.62
C LEU A 272 -8.24 20.44 13.01
N LYS A 273 -9.57 20.31 13.17
CA LYS A 273 -10.19 19.89 14.45
C LYS A 273 -9.68 18.52 14.91
N MET A 274 -9.51 17.58 13.98
CA MET A 274 -8.93 16.27 14.29
C MET A 274 -7.48 16.39 14.79
N ASP A 275 -6.66 17.22 14.13
CA ASP A 275 -5.29 17.46 14.54
C ASP A 275 -5.20 18.14 15.93
N GLN A 276 -6.07 19.12 16.21
CA GLN A 276 -6.19 19.72 17.55
C GLN A 276 -6.50 18.65 18.60
N GLY A 277 -7.51 17.80 18.35
CA GLY A 277 -7.89 16.71 19.26
C GLY A 277 -6.78 15.68 19.47
N LEU A 278 -5.94 15.45 18.45
CA LEU A 278 -4.79 14.56 18.53
C LEU A 278 -3.64 15.12 19.40
N THR A 279 -3.69 16.38 19.83
CA THR A 279 -2.72 16.95 20.77
C THR A 279 -3.01 16.66 22.25
N ALA A 280 -4.15 16.00 22.55
CA ALA A 280 -4.56 15.73 23.91
C ALA A 280 -3.53 14.87 24.67
N LYS A 281 -3.14 15.31 25.88
CA LYS A 281 -2.12 14.64 26.73
C LYS A 281 -2.41 13.15 26.93
N ARG A 282 -3.69 12.77 27.09
CA ARG A 282 -4.15 11.37 27.26
C ARG A 282 -3.72 10.40 26.15
N LEU A 283 -3.32 10.90 24.99
CA LEU A 283 -2.90 10.08 23.85
C LEU A 283 -1.43 9.63 23.94
N ASN A 284 -0.63 10.20 24.84
CA ASN A 284 0.79 9.87 25.03
C ASN A 284 1.54 9.82 23.67
N ALA A 285 2.30 8.76 23.42
CA ALA A 285 3.04 8.55 22.17
C ALA A 285 2.15 8.43 20.90
N ARG A 286 0.84 8.22 21.05
CA ARG A 286 -0.12 8.14 19.93
C ARG A 286 -0.58 9.52 19.45
N GLY A 287 -0.41 10.56 20.27
CA GLY A 287 -0.78 11.93 19.95
C GLY A 287 0.20 12.64 19.00
N VAL A 288 -0.24 13.78 18.47
CA VAL A 288 0.58 14.70 17.67
C VAL A 288 1.13 15.80 18.59
N LYS A 289 2.39 16.20 18.39
CA LYS A 289 3.00 17.28 19.17
C LYS A 289 2.29 18.61 18.88
N ARG A 290 2.03 19.42 19.90
CA ARG A 290 1.37 20.74 19.76
C ARG A 290 2.07 21.63 18.74
N GLY A 291 3.38 21.82 18.87
CA GLY A 291 4.18 22.61 17.92
C GLY A 291 4.00 22.16 16.46
N MET A 292 3.91 20.84 16.21
CA MET A 292 3.67 20.34 14.84
C MET A 292 2.34 20.83 14.27
N VAL A 293 1.28 20.88 15.09
CA VAL A 293 -0.05 21.34 14.65
C VAL A 293 -0.02 22.85 14.41
N LEU A 294 0.61 23.61 15.32
CA LEU A 294 0.81 25.05 15.14
C LEU A 294 1.57 25.34 13.84
N ASP A 295 2.73 24.72 13.63
CA ASP A 295 3.56 24.89 12.44
C ASP A 295 2.84 24.46 11.15
N THR A 296 1.92 23.49 11.22
CA THR A 296 1.18 23.01 10.05
C THR A 296 0.13 24.04 9.62
N TRP A 297 -0.72 24.50 10.53
CA TRP A 297 -1.96 25.17 10.15
C TRP A 297 -1.89 26.69 10.18
N SER A 298 -0.95 27.24 10.94
CA SER A 298 -0.78 28.67 11.22
C SER A 298 -0.82 29.58 10.00
N VAL A 299 -0.34 29.11 8.84
CA VAL A 299 -0.24 29.91 7.61
C VAL A 299 -1.59 30.11 6.92
N ILE A 300 -2.59 29.26 7.19
CA ILE A 300 -3.86 29.24 6.44
C ILE A 300 -5.10 29.48 7.31
N LEU A 301 -4.93 30.03 8.51
CA LEU A 301 -6.03 30.33 9.43
C LEU A 301 -6.70 31.67 9.11
N GLN A 302 -8.03 31.74 9.28
CA GLN A 302 -8.78 33.00 9.30
C GLN A 302 -8.36 33.83 10.51
N ASN A 303 -8.28 35.16 10.31
CA ASN A 303 -8.00 36.13 11.36
C ASN A 303 -6.81 35.74 12.23
N ARG A 304 -5.74 35.21 11.62
CA ARG A 304 -4.56 34.71 12.32
C ARG A 304 -3.96 35.75 13.28
N ALA A 305 -3.96 37.03 12.88
CA ALA A 305 -3.46 38.14 13.70
C ALA A 305 -4.20 38.32 15.03
N ALA A 306 -5.47 37.89 15.12
CA ALA A 306 -6.27 37.97 16.34
C ALA A 306 -6.13 36.71 17.24
N LEU A 307 -5.41 35.69 16.78
CA LEU A 307 -5.18 34.45 17.53
C LEU A 307 -3.90 34.55 18.36
N SER A 308 -3.89 33.86 19.51
CA SER A 308 -2.66 33.70 20.29
C SER A 308 -1.68 32.77 19.58
N GLU A 309 -0.40 32.83 19.94
CA GLU A 309 0.60 31.90 19.41
C GLU A 309 0.18 30.43 19.60
N ASP A 310 -0.30 30.08 20.79
CA ASP A 310 -0.96 28.80 21.03
C ASP A 310 -2.49 28.95 20.95
N TRP A 311 -3.04 28.64 19.78
CA TRP A 311 -4.47 28.67 19.50
C TRP A 311 -5.14 27.28 19.59
N ILE A 312 -4.39 26.21 19.88
CA ILE A 312 -4.90 24.82 19.73
C ILE A 312 -6.16 24.56 20.56
N GLY A 313 -6.26 25.18 21.75
CA GLY A 313 -7.41 25.02 22.64
C GLY A 313 -8.57 25.98 22.37
N LYS A 314 -8.41 26.95 21.46
CA LYS A 314 -9.43 27.97 21.22
C LYS A 314 -10.56 27.42 20.35
N PRO A 315 -11.84 27.63 20.73
CA PRO A 315 -12.96 27.36 19.84
C PRO A 315 -12.95 28.35 18.67
N GLY A 316 -13.61 27.98 17.56
CA GLY A 316 -13.81 28.90 16.43
C GLY A 316 -12.59 29.14 15.54
N VAL A 317 -11.47 28.42 15.73
CA VAL A 317 -10.34 28.51 14.80
C VAL A 317 -10.70 27.83 13.48
N LEU A 318 -10.69 28.60 12.40
CA LEU A 318 -11.07 28.17 11.06
C LEU A 318 -9.96 28.41 10.04
N VAL A 319 -9.93 27.55 9.03
CA VAL A 319 -9.14 27.71 7.80
C VAL A 319 -9.76 28.78 6.92
N GLY A 320 -8.94 29.65 6.32
CA GLY A 320 -9.38 30.90 5.71
C GLY A 320 -9.00 31.20 4.29
N MET A 321 -8.36 30.26 3.59
CA MET A 321 -7.53 30.49 2.39
C MET A 321 -7.99 31.61 1.45
N PRO A 322 -7.05 32.51 1.11
CA PRO A 322 -6.68 32.76 -0.28
C PRO A 322 -5.15 32.63 -0.46
N TRP A 323 -4.68 31.81 -1.41
CA TRP A 323 -3.27 31.80 -1.79
C TRP A 323 -3.10 32.70 -3.02
N ASP A 324 -2.45 33.85 -2.84
CA ASP A 324 -1.86 34.65 -3.91
C ASP A 324 -0.32 34.51 -3.78
N PRO A 325 0.42 34.03 -4.80
CA PRO A 325 1.87 33.97 -4.76
C PRO A 325 2.57 35.33 -4.96
N GLY A 326 1.85 36.44 -5.06
CA GLY A 326 2.42 37.77 -5.18
C GLY A 326 2.05 38.69 -4.02
N ASP A 327 2.85 38.70 -2.95
CA ASP A 327 3.11 39.93 -2.19
C ASP A 327 4.46 39.80 -1.47
N ASN A 328 5.33 40.76 -1.82
CA ASN A 328 6.78 40.92 -1.62
C ASN A 328 7.72 40.00 -2.41
#